data_AF-A0A418X231-F1
#
_entry.id   AF-A0A418X231-F1
#
_cell.length_a   1.000
_cell.length_b   1.000
_cell.length_c   1.000
_cell.angle_alpha   90.00
_cell.angle_beta   90.00
_cell.angle_gamma   90.00
#
_symmetry.space_group_name_H-M   'P 1'
#
loop_
_entity.id
_entity.type
_entity.pdbx_description
1 polymer ?
#
loop_
_entity_poly.entity_id
_entity_poly.type
_entity_poly.pdbx_seq_one_letter_code
_entity_poly.pdbx_strand_id
1 'polypeptide(L)'
;MIANYTKQCARCDRALDDLEKCDCEPKTTTSALATQVAGNHYKNLKIQPIEYIHANGIPFAEGSVIKYVTRWREKGGTKDLEKARHFIDLLIELESRNG
;
A
#
# COMPACT_ATOMS: atom_id res chain seq x y z
N MET A 1 -7.56 7.15 -51.52
CA MET A 1 -7.40 6.20 -50.40
C MET A 1 -7.81 6.92 -49.14
N ILE A 2 -8.96 6.60 -48.55
CA ILE A 2 -9.40 7.21 -47.28
C ILE A 2 -8.96 6.24 -46.18
N ALA A 3 -8.01 6.65 -45.35
CA ALA A 3 -7.58 5.87 -44.20
C ALA A 3 -8.64 6.04 -43.10
N ASN A 4 -9.41 4.98 -42.81
CA ASN A 4 -10.30 4.95 -41.66
C ASN A 4 -9.45 4.80 -40.40
N TYR A 5 -9.11 5.92 -39.77
CA TYR A 5 -8.39 5.96 -38.51
C TYR A 5 -9.39 5.71 -37.38
N THR A 6 -9.66 4.45 -37.03
CA THR A 6 -10.48 4.09 -35.88
C THR A 6 -9.71 4.41 -34.60
N LYS A 7 -10.15 5.45 -33.88
CA LYS A 7 -9.63 5.74 -32.53
C LYS A 7 -10.05 4.62 -31.58
N GLN A 8 -9.13 4.12 -30.77
CA GLN A 8 -9.41 3.10 -29.76
C GLN A 8 -9.66 3.74 -28.39
N CYS A 9 -10.59 3.16 -27.63
CA CYS A 9 -10.90 3.59 -26.29
C CYS A 9 -9.78 3.18 -25.32
N ALA A 10 -9.10 4.14 -24.72
CA ALA A 10 -8.06 3.91 -23.71
C ALA A 10 -8.53 3.20 -22.42
N ARG A 11 -9.84 2.92 -22.30
CA ARG A 11 -10.47 2.29 -21.12
C ARG A 11 -10.81 0.82 -21.34
N CYS A 12 -11.04 0.39 -22.58
CA CYS A 12 -11.50 -0.97 -22.89
C CYS A 12 -10.94 -1.54 -24.18
N ASP A 13 -10.01 -0.84 -24.84
CA ASP A 13 -9.32 -1.19 -26.08
C ASP A 13 -10.24 -1.50 -27.29
N ARG A 14 -11.55 -1.27 -27.14
CA ARG A 14 -12.53 -1.34 -28.23
C ARG A 14 -12.45 -0.08 -29.10
N ALA A 15 -12.80 -0.22 -30.38
CA ALA A 15 -12.93 0.91 -31.29
C ALA A 15 -14.02 1.87 -30.79
N LEU A 16 -13.73 3.18 -30.84
CA LEU A 16 -14.69 4.24 -30.61
C LEU A 16 -15.59 4.40 -31.85
N ASP A 17 -16.84 4.81 -31.62
CA ASP A 17 -17.74 5.18 -32.71
C ASP A 17 -17.34 6.53 -33.35
N ASP A 18 -18.01 6.90 -34.44
CA ASP A 18 -17.76 8.15 -35.18
C ASP A 18 -18.01 9.42 -34.34
N LEU A 19 -18.64 9.29 -33.17
CA LEU A 19 -18.90 10.36 -32.20
C LEU A 19 -17.90 10.35 -31.03
N GLU A 20 -16.84 9.53 -31.12
CA GLU A 20 -15.84 9.30 -30.08
C GLU A 20 -16.42 8.84 -28.73
N LYS A 21 -17.62 8.26 -28.73
CA LYS A 21 -18.29 7.81 -27.51
C LYS A 21 -17.98 6.34 -27.22
N CYS A 22 -17.70 6.06 -25.95
CA CYS A 22 -17.58 4.71 -25.42
C CYS A 22 -18.60 4.53 -24.29
N ASP A 23 -19.44 3.50 -24.40
CA ASP A 23 -20.39 3.10 -23.34
C ASP A 23 -19.74 2.24 -22.25
N CYS A 24 -18.43 2.40 -22.03
CA CYS A 24 -17.70 1.64 -21.02
C CYS A 24 -17.78 2.31 -19.64
N GLU A 25 -18.27 1.58 -18.64
CA GLU A 25 -18.23 2.00 -17.25
C GLU A 25 -16.78 2.24 -16.76
N PRO A 26 -16.56 3.22 -15.85
CA PRO A 26 -15.27 3.38 -15.20
C PRO A 26 -14.87 2.11 -14.45
N LYS A 27 -13.69 1.54 -14.74
CA LYS A 27 -13.06 0.61 -13.79
C LYS A 27 -12.62 1.40 -12.56
N THR A 28 -13.45 1.46 -11.53
CA THR A 28 -13.04 1.96 -10.22
C THR A 28 -12.18 0.90 -9.54
N THR A 29 -10.88 0.92 -9.80
CA THR A 29 -9.92 0.14 -9.02
C THR A 29 -9.74 0.80 -7.66
N THR A 30 -10.51 0.37 -6.67
CA THR A 30 -10.33 0.80 -5.28
C THR A 30 -8.96 0.34 -4.80
N SER A 31 -8.07 1.28 -4.48
CA SER A 31 -6.74 0.96 -3.97
C SER A 31 -6.83 0.21 -2.64
N ALA A 32 -5.97 -0.80 -2.45
CA ALA A 32 -5.81 -1.46 -1.17
C ALA A 32 -5.39 -0.48 -0.06
N LEU A 33 -4.66 0.59 -0.40
CA LEU A 33 -4.30 1.65 0.54
C LEU A 33 -5.52 2.47 1.01
N ALA A 34 -6.59 2.52 0.23
CA ALA A 34 -7.82 3.22 0.60
C ALA A 34 -8.70 2.39 1.56
N THR A 35 -8.40 1.10 1.74
CA THR A 35 -9.22 0.18 2.54
C THR A 35 -8.42 -0.38 3.71
N GLN A 36 -8.91 -0.21 4.93
CA GLN A 36 -8.38 -0.92 6.09
C GLN A 36 -9.39 -1.96 6.58
N VAL A 37 -8.97 -3.22 6.66
CA VAL A 37 -9.78 -4.28 7.27
C VAL A 37 -9.67 -4.15 8.80
N ALA A 38 -10.75 -3.69 9.42
CA ALA A 38 -10.93 -3.48 10.86
C ALA A 38 -10.05 -2.38 11.51
N GLY A 39 -10.68 -1.62 12.41
CA GLY A 39 -10.07 -0.45 13.05
C GLY A 39 -9.81 0.71 12.08
N ASN A 40 -9.07 1.72 12.54
CA ASN A 40 -8.79 2.95 11.77
C ASN A 40 -7.35 3.48 11.96
N HIS A 41 -6.46 2.71 12.58
CA HIS A 41 -5.13 3.13 13.03
C HIS A 41 -4.10 3.42 11.91
N TYR A 42 -4.39 3.15 10.63
CA TYR A 42 -3.52 3.53 9.52
C TYR A 42 -4.18 4.46 8.50
N LYS A 43 -5.48 4.29 8.20
CA LYS A 43 -6.18 5.07 7.16
C LYS A 43 -6.22 6.58 7.39
N ASN A 44 -6.00 7.03 8.63
CA ASN A 44 -6.00 8.44 9.01
C ASN A 44 -4.59 9.07 9.01
N LEU A 45 -3.55 8.28 8.73
CA LEU A 45 -2.18 8.77 8.68
C LEU A 45 -1.91 9.50 7.35
N LYS A 46 -1.06 10.52 7.39
CA LYS A 46 -0.58 11.20 6.18
C LYS A 46 0.20 10.26 5.25
N ILE A 47 0.92 9.32 5.84
CA ILE A 47 1.67 8.24 5.17
C ILE A 47 1.44 6.97 6.00
N GLN A 48 0.95 5.91 5.38
CA GLN A 48 0.78 4.62 6.05
C GLN A 48 2.15 3.92 6.21
N PRO A 49 2.38 3.15 7.29
CA PRO A 49 3.63 2.44 7.48
C PRO A 49 4.06 1.59 6.29
N ILE A 50 3.11 0.93 5.61
CA ILE A 50 3.39 0.11 4.43
C ILE A 50 3.97 0.93 3.26
N GLU A 51 3.54 2.18 3.08
CA GLU A 51 4.04 3.06 2.03
C GLU A 51 5.50 3.41 2.29
N TYR A 52 5.84 3.82 3.52
CA TYR A 52 7.22 4.15 3.90
C TYR A 52 8.14 2.93 3.86
N ILE A 53 7.70 1.80 4.40
CA ILE A 53 8.45 0.54 4.43
C ILE A 53 8.75 0.06 3.01
N HIS A 54 7.75 0.05 2.14
CA HIS A 54 7.89 -0.41 0.76
C HIS A 54 8.78 0.53 -0.06
N ALA A 55 8.59 1.84 0.05
CA ALA A 55 9.37 2.84 -0.70
C ALA A 55 10.88 2.80 -0.37
N ASN A 56 11.25 2.37 0.84
CA ASN A 56 12.64 2.32 1.29
C ASN A 56 13.24 0.90 1.34
N GLY A 57 12.52 -0.11 0.82
CA GLY A 57 13.02 -1.49 0.81
C GLY A 57 13.32 -2.06 2.20
N ILE A 58 12.56 -1.64 3.22
CA ILE A 58 12.83 -1.99 4.62
C ILE A 58 12.42 -3.46 4.88
N PRO A 59 13.31 -4.31 5.44
CA PRO A 59 12.99 -5.70 5.73
C PRO A 59 11.95 -5.88 6.84
N PHE A 60 11.54 -7.13 7.04
CA PHE A 60 10.41 -7.47 7.90
C PHE A 60 10.58 -7.06 9.37
N ALA A 61 11.78 -7.19 9.95
CA ALA A 61 12.00 -6.93 11.36
C ALA A 61 11.86 -5.43 11.66
N GLU A 62 12.58 -4.60 10.92
CA GLU A 62 12.56 -3.14 11.00
C GLU A 62 11.19 -2.59 10.58
N GLY A 63 10.57 -3.15 9.55
CA GLY A 63 9.20 -2.80 9.15
C GLY A 63 8.19 -3.12 10.24
N SER A 64 8.41 -4.20 11.00
CA SER A 64 7.59 -4.53 12.17
C SER A 64 7.81 -3.55 13.32
N VAL A 65 9.03 -3.08 13.54
CA VAL A 65 9.28 -1.97 14.48
C VAL A 65 8.42 -0.77 14.06
N ILE A 66 8.62 -0.25 12.84
CA ILE A 66 7.90 0.94 12.32
C ILE A 66 6.39 0.82 12.51
N LYS A 67 5.76 -0.28 12.06
CA LYS A 67 4.30 -0.44 12.14
C LYS A 67 3.78 -0.37 13.59
N TYR A 68 4.52 -0.95 14.55
CA TYR A 68 4.11 -0.96 15.96
C TYR A 68 4.33 0.41 16.61
N VAL A 69 5.47 1.08 16.35
CA VAL A 69 5.72 2.43 16.90
C VAL A 69 4.80 3.48 16.27
N THR A 70 4.28 3.27 15.06
CA THR A 70 3.30 4.18 14.48
C THR A 70 1.93 4.05 15.15
N ARG A 71 1.42 2.84 15.36
CA ARG A 71 0.01 2.60 15.70
C ARG A 71 -0.30 2.47 17.19
N TRP A 72 0.70 2.51 18.07
CA TRP A 72 0.53 2.10 19.47
C TRP A 72 -0.52 2.92 20.22
N ARG A 73 -0.66 4.22 19.93
CA ARG A 73 -1.68 5.08 20.55
C ARG A 73 -3.10 4.72 20.12
N GLU A 74 -3.24 4.31 18.86
CA GLU A 74 -4.53 4.12 18.19
C GLU A 74 -5.03 2.66 18.20
N LYS A 75 -4.21 1.70 18.67
CA LYS A 75 -4.57 0.27 18.64
C LYS A 75 -4.15 -0.51 19.89
N GLY A 76 -2.85 -0.74 20.06
CA GLY A 76 -2.35 -1.76 21.00
C GLY A 76 -1.84 -1.22 22.33
N GLY A 77 -1.83 0.10 22.53
CA GLY A 77 -1.21 0.74 23.69
C GLY A 77 0.26 0.35 23.85
N THR A 78 0.70 0.26 25.10
CA THR A 78 2.07 -0.14 25.45
C THR A 78 2.42 -1.54 24.96
N LYS A 79 1.43 -2.43 24.73
CA LYS A 79 1.67 -3.77 24.17
C LYS A 79 2.18 -3.75 22.74
N ASP A 80 1.96 -2.69 21.97
CA ASP A 80 2.62 -2.57 20.66
C ASP A 80 4.07 -2.07 20.81
N LEU A 81 4.37 -1.24 21.81
CA LEU A 81 5.76 -0.86 22.13
C LEU A 81 6.60 -2.05 22.60
N GLU A 82 6.02 -2.94 23.42
CA GLU A 82 6.66 -4.19 23.82
C GLU A 82 6.99 -5.08 22.61
N LYS A 83 6.09 -5.16 21.61
CA LYS A 83 6.35 -5.89 20.36
C LYS A 83 7.46 -5.23 19.53
N ALA A 84 7.47 -3.90 19.45
CA ALA A 84 8.54 -3.17 18.75
C ALA A 84 9.91 -3.45 19.39
N ARG A 85 10.00 -3.40 20.73
CA ARG A 85 11.22 -3.76 21.47
C ARG A 85 11.67 -5.18 21.15
N HIS A 86 10.76 -6.16 21.18
CA HIS A 86 11.09 -7.55 20.88
C HIS A 86 11.68 -7.72 19.46
N PHE A 87 11.16 -7.02 18.46
CA PHE A 87 11.73 -7.06 17.10
C PHE A 87 13.15 -6.48 17.02
N ILE A 88 13.46 -5.46 17.84
CA ILE A 88 14.82 -4.93 17.97
C ILE A 88 15.74 -5.97 18.61
N ASP A 89 15.29 -6.61 19.70
CA ASP A 89 16.05 -7.66 20.38
C ASP A 89 16.37 -8.83 19.43
N LEU A 90 15.38 -9.27 18.63
CA LEU A 90 15.55 -10.30 17.61
C LEU A 90 16.58 -9.91 16.55
N LEU A 91 16.53 -8.66 16.07
CA LEU A 91 17.46 -8.19 15.05
C LEU A 91 18.91 -8.19 15.59
N ILE A 92 19.10 -7.71 16.82
CA ILE A 92 20.42 -7.74 17.48
C ILE A 92 20.91 -9.19 17.62
N GLU A 93 20.05 -10.10 18.09
CA GLU A 93 20.41 -11.50 18.27
C GLU A 93 20.81 -12.19 16.96
N LEU A 94 20.04 -11.97 15.89
CA LEU A 94 20.30 -12.60 14.59
C LEU A 94 21.56 -12.05 13.92
N GLU A 95 21.79 -10.74 13.96
CA GLU A 95 23.00 -10.14 13.40
C GLU A 95 24.24 -10.52 14.21
N SER A 96 24.11 -10.64 15.54
CA SER A 96 25.24 -11.02 16.41
C SER A 96 25.62 -12.50 16.29
N ARG A 97 24.75 -13.36 15.74
CA ARG A 97 25.10 -14.76 15.40
C ARG A 97 25.92 -14.89 14.12
N ASN A 98 25.85 -13.88 13.26
CA ASN A 98 26.46 -13.87 11.93
C ASN A 98 27.74 -13.03 11.87
N GLY A 99 28.16 -12.42 12.97
CA GLY A 99 29.45 -11.71 13.12
C GLY A 99 30.47 -12.55 13.87
#